data_AF-A0A2C9UUV0-F1
#
_entry.id   AF-A0A2C9UUV0-F1
#
_cell.length_a   1.000
_cell.length_b   1.000
_cell.length_c   1.000
_cell.angle_alpha   90.00
_cell.angle_beta   90.00
_cell.angle_gamma   90.00
#
_symmetry.space_group_name_H-M   'P 1'
#
loop_
_entity.id
_entity.type
_entity.pdbx_description
1 polymer ?
#
loop_
_entity_poly.entity_id
_entity_poly.type
_entity_poly.pdbx_seq_one_letter_code
_entity_poly.pdbx_strand_id
1 'polypeptide(L)'
;MLKAVVSEAATTCVNSMSESLANRLRLGNLTEDGLSYKERFIVRSYEVGINKTATVETIANFLQEVGCNHAQSVGFSIDGFAATLAMRKLHLIWVTARMHIEIYKYLA
;
A
#
# COMPACT_ATOMS: atom_id res chain seq x y z
N MET A 1 -40.77 -0.75 34.21
CA MET A 1 -41.75 -0.78 33.11
C MET A 1 -41.59 0.52 32.33
N LEU A 2 -40.96 0.47 31.15
CA LEU A 2 -41.06 1.43 30.04
C LEU A 2 -40.23 0.86 28.86
N LYS A 3 -40.85 0.89 27.68
CA LYS A 3 -40.58 0.11 26.46
C LYS A 3 -39.36 0.58 25.66
N ALA A 4 -38.83 -0.35 24.86
CA ALA A 4 -37.87 -0.14 23.78
C ALA A 4 -38.37 0.83 22.70
N VAL A 5 -37.43 1.56 22.10
CA VAL A 5 -37.53 2.11 20.75
C VAL A 5 -36.30 1.64 19.98
N VAL A 6 -36.52 0.66 19.10
CA VAL A 6 -35.63 0.34 17.99
C VAL A 6 -35.67 1.54 17.04
N SER A 7 -34.51 2.12 16.74
CA SER A 7 -34.37 3.08 15.64
C SER A 7 -33.68 2.37 14.49
N GLU A 8 -34.49 1.90 13.55
CA GLU A 8 -34.08 1.75 12.15
C GLU A 8 -33.96 3.13 11.55
N ALA A 9 -32.80 3.48 10.98
CA ALA A 9 -32.72 4.51 9.96
C ALA A 9 -31.43 4.36 9.13
N ALA A 10 -31.67 4.07 7.85
CA ALA A 10 -30.82 4.36 6.70
C ALA A 10 -29.47 3.62 6.61
N THR A 11 -29.56 2.38 6.13
CA THR A 11 -28.59 1.85 5.15
C THR A 11 -28.42 2.89 4.05
N THR A 12 -27.35 3.69 4.13
CA THR A 12 -26.87 4.42 2.97
C THR A 12 -26.31 3.37 2.04
N CYS A 13 -27.12 2.96 1.07
CA CYS A 13 -26.66 2.22 -0.09
C CYS A 13 -25.76 3.18 -0.89
N VAL A 14 -24.52 3.32 -0.44
CA VAL A 14 -23.48 3.83 -1.31
C VAL A 14 -23.39 2.77 -2.40
N ASN A 15 -23.92 3.10 -3.59
CA ASN A 15 -23.75 2.32 -4.80
C ASN A 15 -22.26 1.98 -4.87
N SER A 16 -21.89 0.75 -4.51
CA SER A 16 -20.56 0.23 -4.77
C SER A 16 -20.53 -0.03 -6.28
N MET A 17 -20.35 1.06 -7.03
CA MET A 17 -19.73 1.04 -8.34
C MET A 17 -18.61 0.03 -8.23
N SER A 18 -18.79 -1.12 -8.90
CA SER A 18 -17.91 -2.28 -8.87
C SER A 18 -16.46 -1.80 -8.71
N GLU A 19 -15.91 -1.94 -7.49
CA GLU A 19 -14.49 -1.69 -7.31
C GLU A 19 -13.81 -2.61 -8.30
N SER A 20 -13.09 -2.01 -9.25
CA SER A 20 -12.44 -2.79 -10.30
C SER A 20 -11.61 -3.89 -9.63
N LEU A 21 -11.55 -5.07 -10.24
CA LEU A 21 -10.70 -6.16 -9.73
C LEU A 21 -9.27 -5.67 -9.47
N ALA A 22 -8.78 -4.72 -10.28
CA ALA A 22 -7.51 -4.05 -10.08
C ALA A 22 -7.43 -3.29 -8.74
N ASN A 23 -8.47 -2.55 -8.33
CA ASN A 23 -8.50 -1.83 -7.05
C ASN A 23 -8.54 -2.80 -5.87
N ARG A 24 -9.34 -3.87 -5.96
CA ARG A 24 -9.38 -4.92 -4.94
C ARG A 24 -8.06 -5.68 -4.80
N LEU A 25 -7.35 -5.88 -5.91
CA LEU A 25 -6.03 -6.51 -5.91
C LEU A 25 -4.95 -5.58 -5.35
N ARG A 26 -5.09 -4.27 -5.52
CA ARG A 26 -4.15 -3.26 -5.01
C ARG A 26 -4.27 -2.99 -3.51
N LEU A 27 -5.32 -3.46 -2.84
CA LEU A 27 -5.47 -3.24 -1.40
C LEU A 27 -4.47 -4.13 -0.63
N GLY A 28 -3.40 -3.52 -0.12
CA GLY A 28 -2.49 -4.16 0.82
C GLY A 28 -3.06 -4.17 2.24
N ASN A 29 -2.67 -5.16 3.04
CA ASN A 29 -3.11 -5.29 4.43
C ASN A 29 -1.95 -5.71 5.34
N LEU A 30 -2.03 -5.27 6.59
CA LEU A 30 -1.18 -5.74 7.67
C LEU A 30 -1.63 -7.16 8.08
N THR A 31 -0.68 -8.06 8.31
CA THR A 31 -1.00 -9.40 8.80
C THR A 31 -1.36 -9.38 10.28
N GLU A 32 -1.83 -10.51 10.80
CA GLU A 32 -2.30 -10.65 12.19
C GLU A 32 -1.23 -10.32 13.25
N ASP A 33 0.06 -10.38 12.88
CA ASP A 33 1.19 -9.97 13.73
C ASP A 33 1.28 -8.45 13.96
N GLY A 34 0.56 -7.65 13.16
CA GLY A 34 0.61 -6.19 13.21
C GLY A 34 1.95 -5.60 12.74
N LEU A 35 2.83 -6.38 12.13
CA LEU A 35 4.19 -5.96 11.77
C LEU A 35 4.55 -6.26 10.31
N SER A 36 3.93 -7.27 9.69
CA SER A 36 4.21 -7.61 8.30
C SER A 36 3.10 -7.06 7.40
N TYR A 37 3.48 -6.34 6.35
CA TYR A 37 2.55 -5.79 5.36
C TYR A 37 2.64 -6.55 4.05
N LYS A 38 1.48 -6.82 3.44
CA LYS A 38 1.40 -7.53 2.16
C LYS A 38 0.51 -6.80 1.18
N GLU A 39 1.02 -6.58 -0.02
CA GLU A 39 0.32 -5.95 -1.13
C GLU A 39 0.55 -6.75 -2.41
N ARG A 40 -0.37 -6.62 -3.40
CA ARG A 40 -0.21 -7.25 -4.72
C ARG A 40 -0.11 -6.17 -5.79
N PHE A 41 0.96 -6.26 -6.58
CA PHE A 41 1.18 -5.38 -7.71
C PHE A 41 0.79 -6.07 -9.02
N ILE A 42 0.12 -5.33 -9.90
CA ILE A 42 -0.15 -5.75 -11.27
C ILE A 42 0.92 -5.11 -12.15
N VAL A 43 1.71 -5.94 -12.83
CA VAL A 43 2.72 -5.47 -13.79
C VAL A 43 2.02 -4.94 -15.04
N ARG A 44 2.33 -3.70 -15.42
CA ARG A 44 1.75 -3.00 -16.57
C ARG A 44 2.62 -3.16 -17.81
N SER A 45 2.05 -2.93 -19.00
CA SER A 45 2.75 -3.12 -20.28
C SER A 45 3.96 -2.20 -20.49
N TYR A 46 4.04 -1.08 -19.79
CA TYR A 46 5.19 -0.16 -19.82
C TYR A 46 6.18 -0.39 -18.67
N GLU A 47 5.87 -1.30 -17.75
CA GLU A 47 6.75 -1.71 -16.65
C GLU A 47 7.60 -2.94 -17.04
N VAL A 48 7.46 -3.42 -18.27
CA VAL A 48 8.24 -4.52 -18.83
C VAL A 48 9.29 -4.02 -19.80
N GLY A 49 10.47 -4.64 -19.79
CA GLY A 49 11.55 -4.34 -20.72
C GLY A 49 11.35 -5.01 -22.09
N ILE A 50 12.33 -4.83 -22.97
CA ILE A 50 12.35 -5.45 -24.31
C ILE A 50 12.28 -6.99 -24.27
N ASN A 51 12.71 -7.57 -23.15
CA ASN A 51 12.66 -9.01 -22.86
C ASN A 51 11.28 -9.50 -22.37
N LYS A 52 10.27 -8.63 -22.33
CA LYS A 52 8.90 -8.92 -21.86
C LYS A 52 8.83 -9.36 -20.40
N THR A 53 9.77 -8.92 -19.57
CA THR A 53 9.72 -9.13 -18.12
C THR A 53 9.78 -7.80 -17.39
N ALA A 54 9.26 -7.74 -16.17
CA ALA A 54 9.41 -6.59 -15.29
C ALA A 54 10.89 -6.22 -15.17
N THR A 55 11.19 -4.93 -15.21
CA THR A 55 12.57 -4.43 -15.07
C THR A 55 12.98 -4.36 -13.59
N VAL A 56 14.29 -4.26 -13.32
CA VAL A 56 14.78 -4.01 -11.94
C VAL A 56 14.26 -2.67 -11.40
N GLU A 57 14.16 -1.65 -12.27
CA GLU A 57 13.57 -0.36 -11.93
C GLU A 57 12.11 -0.51 -11.48
N THR A 58 11.30 -1.27 -12.23
CA THR A 58 9.93 -1.61 -11.86
C THR A 58 9.85 -2.30 -10.50
N ILE A 59 10.74 -3.27 -10.25
CA ILE A 59 10.79 -3.97 -8.96
C ILE A 59 11.15 -2.99 -7.83
N ALA A 60 12.12 -2.10 -8.04
CA ALA A 60 12.49 -1.07 -7.07
C ALA A 60 11.33 -0.11 -6.78
N ASN A 61 10.56 0.29 -7.80
CA ASN A 61 9.37 1.12 -7.63
C ASN A 61 8.31 0.43 -6.77
N PHE A 62 8.05 -0.87 -6.99
CA PHE A 62 7.13 -1.64 -6.14
C PHE A 62 7.64 -1.76 -4.71
N LEU A 63 8.95 -1.93 -4.50
CA LEU A 63 9.55 -1.98 -3.17
C LEU A 63 9.43 -0.64 -2.43
N GLN A 64 9.56 0.49 -3.12
CA GLN A 64 9.31 1.80 -2.55
C GLN A 64 7.84 1.95 -2.16
N GLU A 65 6.91 1.61 -3.06
CA GLU A 65 5.46 1.72 -2.83
C GLU A 65 5.01 0.89 -1.62
N VAL A 66 5.35 -0.40 -1.58
CA VAL A 66 4.96 -1.29 -0.47
C VAL A 66 5.59 -0.87 0.86
N GLY A 67 6.82 -0.33 0.83
CA GLY A 67 7.48 0.21 2.01
C GLY A 67 6.78 1.45 2.56
N CYS A 68 6.38 2.36 1.68
CA CYS A 68 5.61 3.56 2.05
C CYS A 68 4.21 3.20 2.57
N ASN A 69 3.53 2.24 1.93
CA ASN A 69 2.21 1.77 2.35
C ASN A 69 2.26 1.06 3.70
N HIS A 70 3.30 0.24 3.92
CA HIS A 70 3.56 -0.35 5.24
C HIS A 70 3.75 0.75 6.30
N ALA A 71 4.64 1.72 6.06
CA ALA A 71 4.89 2.78 7.04
C ALA A 71 3.61 3.56 7.40
N GLN A 72 2.78 3.89 6.40
CA GLN A 72 1.47 4.49 6.64
C GLN A 72 0.55 3.58 7.46
N SER A 73 0.51 2.28 7.16
CA SER A 73 -0.33 1.32 7.89
C SER A 73 0.02 1.19 9.37
N VAL A 74 1.27 1.46 9.76
CA VAL A 74 1.75 1.45 11.15
C VAL A 74 1.81 2.85 11.78
N GLY A 75 1.17 3.85 11.16
CA GLY A 75 0.93 5.16 11.77
C GLY A 75 1.95 6.25 11.44
N PHE A 76 2.82 6.05 10.45
CA PHE A 76 3.61 7.15 9.91
C PHE A 76 2.76 8.06 9.03
N SER A 77 3.33 9.21 8.69
CA SER A 77 2.66 10.24 7.91
C SER A 77 2.29 9.81 6.47
N ILE A 78 1.19 10.37 5.98
CA ILE A 78 0.70 10.28 4.59
C ILE A 78 1.31 11.36 3.66
N ASP A 79 2.34 12.09 4.11
CA ASP A 79 3.01 13.14 3.34
C ASP A 79 3.94 12.63 2.23
N GLY A 80 3.92 11.32 1.97
CA GLY A 80 4.75 10.66 0.95
C GLY A 80 6.18 10.35 1.40
N PHE A 81 6.61 10.80 2.59
CA PHE A 81 7.96 10.56 3.11
C PHE A 81 8.00 9.64 4.34
N ALA A 82 6.83 9.14 4.77
CA ALA A 82 6.70 8.38 6.01
C ALA A 82 7.42 9.07 7.18
N ALA A 83 7.27 10.40 7.29
CA ALA A 83 7.96 11.17 8.31
C ALA A 83 7.25 11.06 9.66
N THR A 84 8.01 10.99 10.75
CA THR A 84 7.45 11.17 12.09
C THR A 84 7.18 12.65 12.37
N LEU A 85 6.36 12.96 13.38
CA LEU A 85 6.11 14.34 13.80
C LEU A 85 7.41 15.07 14.18
N ALA A 86 8.36 14.38 14.82
CA ALA A 86 9.64 14.95 15.20
C ALA A 86 10.51 15.26 13.97
N MET A 87 10.57 14.35 13.00
CA MET A 87 11.31 14.56 11.75
C MET A 87 10.80 15.79 10.99
N ARG A 88 9.48 15.97 10.90
CA ARG A 88 8.90 17.16 10.27
C ARG A 88 9.30 18.47 10.95
N LYS A 89 9.27 18.49 12.28
CA LYS A 89 9.69 19.68 13.07
C LYS A 89 11.17 20.03 12.86
N LEU A 90 11.99 19.04 12.53
CA LEU A 90 13.44 19.18 12.33
C LEU A 90 13.86 19.16 10.85
N HIS A 91 12.90 19.14 9.92
CA HIS A 91 13.16 19.06 8.48
C HIS A 91 14.04 17.87 8.06
N LEU A 92 13.79 16.70 8.64
CA LEU A 92 14.53 15.46 8.38
C LEU A 92 13.77 14.54 7.43
N ILE A 93 14.53 13.77 6.63
CA ILE A 93 14.02 12.72 5.74
C ILE A 93 14.73 11.40 6.00
N TRP A 94 14.07 10.31 5.65
CA TRP A 94 14.73 9.01 5.51
C TRP A 94 15.53 8.96 4.21
N VAL A 95 16.71 8.35 4.26
CA VAL A 95 17.54 8.07 3.09
C VAL A 95 17.98 6.61 3.12
N THR A 96 17.63 5.86 2.09
CA THR A 96 18.09 4.47 1.93
C THR A 96 19.58 4.48 1.60
N ALA A 97 20.42 4.17 2.57
CA ALA A 97 21.87 4.16 2.38
C ALA A 97 22.38 2.93 1.61
N ARG A 98 21.68 1.79 1.71
CA ARG A 98 22.05 0.53 1.06
C ARG A 98 20.81 -0.26 0.67
N MET A 99 20.85 -0.89 -0.50
CA MET A 99 19.82 -1.81 -0.98
C MET A 99 20.51 -2.97 -1.69
N HIS A 100 20.11 -4.20 -1.35
CA HIS A 100 20.55 -5.42 -2.02
C HIS A 100 19.31 -6.17 -2.50
N ILE A 101 19.21 -6.39 -3.81
CA ILE A 101 18.08 -7.07 -4.44
C ILE A 101 18.61 -8.32 -5.12
N GLU A 102 18.11 -9.48 -4.69
CA GLU A 102 18.37 -10.76 -5.32
C GLU A 102 17.12 -11.22 -6.08
N ILE A 103 17.27 -11.45 -7.38
CA ILE A 103 16.15 -11.83 -8.26
C ILE A 103 16.39 -13.24 -8.76
N TYR A 104 15.61 -14.20 -8.26
CA TYR A 104 15.64 -15.59 -8.74
C TYR A 104 14.99 -15.74 -10.11
N LYS A 105 13.89 -15.00 -10.35
CA LYS A 105 13.14 -15.02 -11.60
C LYS A 105 12.43 -13.68 -11.79
N TYR A 106 12.58 -13.09 -12.97
CA TYR A 106 11.82 -11.89 -13.33
C TYR A 106 10.35 -12.22 -13.61
N LEU A 107 9.47 -11.31 -13.21
CA LEU A 107 8.03 -11.40 -13.44
C LEU A 107 7.75 -11.18 -14.93
N ALA A 108 6.90 -12.01 -15.54
CA ALA A 108 6.47 -11.91 -16.94
C ALA A 108 4.95 -11.74 -17.00
#